data_AF-A0A158R5A9-F1
#
_entry.id   AF-A0A158R5A9-F1
#
_cell.length_a   1.000
_cell.length_b   1.000
_cell.length_c   1.000
_cell.angle_alpha   90.00
_cell.angle_beta   90.00
_cell.angle_gamma   90.00
#
_symmetry.space_group_name_H-M   'P 1'
#
loop_
_entity.id
_entity.type
_entity.pdbx_description
1 polymer ?
#
loop_
_entity_poly.entity_id
_entity_poly.type
_entity_poly.pdbx_seq_one_letter_code
_entity_poly.pdbx_strand_id
1 'polypeptide(L)'
;LIHQLFISATVAVDFGICGWLLTILSYFIVFITLPFSACACIKVVQEYERAVVFRLGRLMAGGTRGPGIFFIIPCIDSYRKVDLRVVSFDVPPQEILSKDSVTVAVDAVVYFRISNATISVVNVEDASRSTKLLAQTTLRNILGTRTLAEMLSDREAISLQMQATLDEATDPWGVKVERVEIKDVRLPMQLQRAMAAEAEAARDARARVIAAEGEQNASHALSEAAAVIAESPSAIQLRYLQTLNSISAEKNSTIIFPFPMELIRSLRCFITFLCYYVNVV
;
A
#
# COMPACT_ATOMS: atom_id res chain seq x y z
N LEU A 1 -58.08 23.69 11.21
CA LEU A 1 -58.52 24.21 9.89
C LEU A 1 -59.07 23.12 8.96
N ILE A 2 -58.32 22.04 8.65
CA ILE A 2 -58.81 20.96 7.76
C ILE A 2 -60.01 20.19 8.37
N HIS A 3 -60.05 20.03 9.70
CA HIS A 3 -61.15 19.37 10.41
C HIS A 3 -62.43 20.24 10.55
N GLN A 4 -62.34 21.55 10.34
CA GLN A 4 -63.49 22.48 10.44
C GLN A 4 -64.17 22.67 9.09
N LEU A 5 -63.42 22.58 7.98
CA LEU A 5 -63.97 22.59 6.62
C LEU A 5 -64.76 21.31 6.27
N PHE A 6 -64.48 20.19 6.94
CA PHE A 6 -65.22 18.94 6.72
C PHE A 6 -66.60 18.93 7.40
N ILE A 7 -66.83 19.76 8.41
CA ILE A 7 -68.07 19.75 9.20
C ILE A 7 -69.17 20.65 8.60
N SER A 8 -68.82 21.74 7.89
CA SER A 8 -69.83 22.60 7.22
C SER A 8 -70.35 22.04 5.89
N ALA A 9 -69.84 20.92 5.41
CA ALA A 9 -70.34 20.22 4.22
C ALA A 9 -71.41 19.15 4.54
N THR A 10 -71.98 19.16 5.75
CA THR A 10 -73.23 18.44 6.07
C THR A 10 -74.43 19.18 5.48
N VAL A 11 -74.38 19.38 4.16
CA VAL A 11 -75.58 19.69 3.39
C VAL A 11 -76.45 18.44 3.46
N ALA A 12 -77.67 18.59 3.95
CA ALA A 12 -78.68 17.55 3.91
C ALA A 12 -78.86 17.09 2.46
N VAL A 13 -78.32 15.91 2.13
CA VAL A 13 -78.56 15.25 0.84
C VAL A 13 -79.41 14.03 1.15
N ASP A 14 -80.64 13.99 0.62
CA ASP A 14 -81.45 12.77 0.63
C ASP A 14 -80.72 11.70 -0.18
N PHE A 15 -80.01 10.82 0.53
CA PHE A 15 -79.20 9.77 -0.09
C PHE A 15 -80.09 8.68 -0.68
N GLY A 16 -80.40 8.79 -1.99
CA GLY A 16 -80.88 7.66 -2.78
C GLY A 16 -79.85 6.51 -2.79
N ILE A 17 -80.26 5.31 -3.23
CA ILE A 17 -79.42 4.09 -3.30
C ILE A 17 -78.05 4.37 -3.98
N CYS A 18 -78.03 5.25 -4.98
CA CYS A 18 -76.82 5.67 -5.69
C CYS A 18 -75.80 6.40 -4.78
N GLY A 19 -76.27 7.23 -3.84
CA GLY A 19 -75.39 7.97 -2.95
C GLY A 19 -74.73 7.07 -1.88
N TRP A 20 -75.46 6.06 -1.39
CA TRP A 20 -74.89 5.02 -0.52
C TRP A 20 -73.83 4.17 -1.23
N LEU A 21 -74.02 3.88 -2.52
CA LEU A 21 -73.03 3.17 -3.33
C LEU A 21 -71.72 3.96 -3.50
N LEU A 22 -71.80 5.28 -3.73
CA LEU A 22 -70.63 6.15 -3.88
C LEU A 22 -69.85 6.33 -2.56
N THR A 23 -70.54 6.44 -1.42
CA THR A 23 -69.87 6.55 -0.12
C THR A 23 -69.15 5.25 0.24
N ILE A 24 -69.78 4.09 0.01
CA ILE A 24 -69.15 2.78 0.22
C ILE A 24 -67.92 2.60 -0.69
N LEU A 25 -68.01 2.98 -1.97
CA LEU A 25 -66.88 2.92 -2.91
C LEU A 25 -65.70 3.80 -2.45
N SER A 26 -65.98 5.02 -1.98
CA SER A 26 -64.96 5.93 -1.43
C SER A 26 -64.25 5.34 -0.22
N TYR A 27 -65.01 4.81 0.75
CA TYR A 27 -64.42 4.14 1.92
C TYR A 27 -63.59 2.91 1.53
N PHE A 28 -64.04 2.14 0.54
CA PHE A 28 -63.30 0.99 0.03
C PHE A 28 -61.96 1.38 -0.60
N ILE A 29 -61.93 2.46 -1.40
CA ILE A 29 -60.69 3.00 -2.00
C ILE A 29 -59.74 3.50 -0.90
N VAL A 30 -60.24 4.23 0.09
CA VAL A 30 -59.41 4.69 1.23
C VAL A 30 -58.87 3.51 2.02
N PHE A 31 -59.70 2.49 2.28
CA PHE A 31 -59.29 1.30 3.03
C PHE A 31 -58.21 0.49 2.31
N ILE A 32 -58.25 0.41 0.98
CA ILE A 32 -57.22 -0.26 0.17
C ILE A 32 -55.93 0.57 0.06
N THR A 33 -56.05 1.89 -0.10
CA THR A 33 -54.89 2.77 -0.32
C THR A 33 -54.11 3.09 0.95
N LEU A 34 -54.77 3.09 2.11
CA LEU A 34 -54.17 3.38 3.42
C LEU A 34 -53.05 2.39 3.83
N PRO A 35 -53.23 1.04 3.80
CA PRO A 35 -52.16 0.11 4.16
C PRO A 35 -50.98 0.16 3.17
N PHE A 36 -51.26 0.36 1.88
CA PHE A 36 -50.20 0.49 0.87
C PHE A 36 -49.35 1.76 1.09
N SER A 37 -50.00 2.88 1.40
CA SER A 37 -49.32 4.13 1.75
C SER A 37 -48.50 3.98 3.04
N ALA A 38 -49.04 3.33 4.07
CA ALA A 38 -48.34 3.10 5.34
C ALA A 38 -47.08 2.24 5.16
N CYS A 39 -47.14 1.17 4.37
CA CYS A 39 -45.96 0.35 4.05
C CYS A 39 -44.92 1.11 3.23
N ALA A 40 -45.33 1.99 2.31
CA ALA A 40 -44.40 2.80 1.52
C ALA A 40 -43.63 3.83 2.37
N CYS A 41 -44.25 4.32 3.45
CA CYS A 41 -43.65 5.33 4.33
C CYS A 41 -42.59 4.77 5.28
N ILE A 42 -42.61 3.47 5.56
CA ILE A 42 -41.66 2.83 6.48
C ILE A 42 -40.46 2.36 5.68
N LYS A 43 -39.31 2.99 5.89
CA LYS A 43 -38.03 2.58 5.30
C LYS A 43 -37.03 2.21 6.40
N VAL A 44 -36.26 1.17 6.12
CA VAL A 44 -35.19 0.69 6.99
C VAL A 44 -33.85 1.05 6.35
N VAL A 45 -32.96 1.62 7.16
CA VAL A 45 -31.57 1.93 6.81
C VAL A 45 -30.64 1.09 7.68
N GLN A 46 -29.63 0.52 7.03
CA GLN A 46 -28.61 -0.33 7.64
C GLN A 46 -27.69 0.49 8.55
N GLU A 47 -27.00 -0.16 9.48
CA GLU A 47 -26.11 0.53 10.45
C GLU A 47 -24.94 1.28 9.79
N TYR A 48 -24.43 0.75 8.68
CA TYR A 48 -23.35 1.36 7.89
C TYR A 48 -23.83 2.42 6.89
N GLU A 49 -25.14 2.62 6.75
CA GLU A 49 -25.75 3.61 5.87
C GLU A 49 -26.30 4.78 6.69
N ARG A 50 -26.23 5.99 6.12
CA ARG A 50 -26.98 7.14 6.63
C ARG A 50 -27.89 7.70 5.56
N ALA A 51 -29.09 8.08 5.96
CA ALA A 51 -30.05 8.74 5.07
C ALA A 51 -30.05 10.25 5.31
N VAL A 52 -29.80 11.00 4.25
CA VAL A 52 -30.01 12.45 4.19
C VAL A 52 -31.39 12.68 3.61
N VAL A 53 -32.26 13.34 4.36
CA VAL A 53 -33.66 13.59 3.98
C VAL A 53 -33.87 15.06 3.66
N PHE A 54 -34.44 15.33 2.50
CA PHE A 54 -34.82 16.64 2.01
C PHE A 54 -36.34 16.75 2.02
N ARG A 55 -36.87 17.79 2.66
CA ARG A 55 -38.30 18.10 2.68
C ARG A 55 -38.52 19.41 1.93
N LEU A 56 -39.25 19.36 0.80
CA LEU A 56 -39.48 20.54 -0.05
C LEU A 56 -38.19 21.31 -0.39
N GLY A 57 -37.10 20.59 -0.66
CA GLY A 57 -35.79 21.16 -0.98
C GLY A 57 -35.00 21.73 0.20
N ARG A 58 -35.52 21.69 1.42
CA ARG A 58 -34.77 22.06 2.63
C ARG A 58 -34.24 20.83 3.35
N LEU A 59 -33.01 20.94 3.86
CA LEU A 59 -32.42 19.94 4.73
C LEU A 59 -33.22 19.89 6.05
N MET A 60 -33.55 18.69 6.52
CA MET A 60 -34.25 18.54 7.79
C MET A 60 -33.35 18.98 8.97
N ALA A 61 -33.92 19.71 9.95
CA ALA A 61 -33.17 20.32 11.06
C ALA A 61 -32.41 19.33 11.97
N GLY A 62 -32.67 18.03 11.85
CA GLY A 62 -31.95 16.97 12.58
C GLY A 62 -30.72 16.40 11.86
N GLY A 63 -30.35 16.92 10.68
CA GLY A 63 -29.22 16.41 9.90
C GLY A 63 -29.45 15.00 9.36
N THR A 64 -28.40 14.16 9.39
CA THR A 64 -28.49 12.75 8.97
C THR A 64 -29.36 11.95 9.93
N ARG A 65 -30.35 11.20 9.42
CA ARG A 65 -31.02 10.21 10.26
C ARG A 65 -30.10 9.01 10.47
N GLY A 66 -29.96 8.62 11.74
CA GLY A 66 -29.23 7.44 12.16
C GLY A 66 -29.90 6.15 11.68
N PRO A 67 -29.25 5.00 11.92
CA PRO A 67 -29.73 3.71 11.44
C PRO A 67 -31.03 3.29 12.12
N GLY A 68 -31.80 2.45 11.44
CA GLY A 68 -33.09 1.97 11.90
C GLY A 68 -34.26 2.39 11.02
N ILE A 69 -35.45 2.40 11.62
CA ILE A 69 -36.71 2.65 10.94
C ILE A 69 -36.99 4.15 10.96
N PHE A 70 -37.24 4.73 9.79
CA PHE A 70 -37.64 6.12 9.68
C PHE A 70 -38.83 6.27 8.75
N PHE A 71 -39.69 7.22 9.11
CA PHE A 71 -40.90 7.55 8.37
C PHE A 71 -40.60 8.64 7.35
N ILE A 72 -40.98 8.40 6.10
CA ILE A 72 -40.82 9.30 4.95
C ILE A 72 -42.17 9.46 4.27
N ILE A 73 -42.54 10.68 3.89
CA ILE A 73 -43.77 10.92 3.13
C ILE A 73 -43.43 10.84 1.62
N PRO A 74 -43.94 9.85 0.87
CA PRO A 74 -43.47 9.50 -0.48
C PRO A 74 -43.66 10.56 -1.58
N CYS A 75 -44.29 11.70 -1.30
CA CYS A 75 -44.48 12.80 -2.27
C CYS A 75 -43.75 14.10 -1.91
N ILE A 76 -43.36 14.27 -0.64
CA ILE A 76 -42.83 15.54 -0.11
C ILE A 76 -41.35 15.40 0.26
N ASP A 77 -40.98 14.21 0.73
CA ASP A 77 -39.66 13.93 1.26
C ASP A 77 -38.85 13.12 0.23
N SER A 78 -37.68 13.63 -0.16
CA SER A 78 -36.68 12.88 -0.93
C SER A 78 -35.57 12.42 0.00
N TYR A 79 -35.04 11.22 -0.17
CA TYR A 79 -33.94 10.70 0.64
C TYR A 79 -32.80 10.19 -0.23
N ARG A 80 -31.56 10.45 0.19
CA ARG A 80 -30.35 9.88 -0.40
C ARG A 80 -29.61 9.06 0.66
N LYS A 81 -29.35 7.80 0.35
CA LYS A 81 -28.57 6.90 1.21
C LYS A 81 -27.09 7.06 0.88
N VAL A 82 -26.26 7.12 1.92
CA VAL A 82 -24.82 7.27 1.81
C VAL A 82 -24.15 6.21 2.68
N ASP A 83 -23.21 5.47 2.09
CA ASP A 83 -22.42 4.48 2.80
C ASP A 83 -21.25 5.17 3.54
N LEU A 84 -21.03 4.80 4.80
CA LEU A 84 -19.95 5.35 5.63
C LEU A 84 -18.70 4.46 5.67
N ARG A 85 -18.74 3.29 5.03
CA ARG A 85 -17.59 2.37 4.99
C ARG A 85 -16.45 2.97 4.19
N VAL A 86 -15.24 2.46 4.47
CA VAL A 86 -14.06 2.78 3.67
C VAL A 86 -14.24 2.17 2.28
N VAL A 87 -14.17 3.01 1.27
CA VAL A 87 -14.22 2.63 -0.14
C VAL A 87 -12.88 3.01 -0.77
N SER A 88 -12.37 2.14 -1.64
CA SER A 88 -11.20 2.42 -2.45
C SER A 88 -11.60 2.76 -3.88
N PHE A 89 -10.84 3.63 -4.52
CA PHE A 89 -10.89 3.82 -5.96
C PHE A 89 -9.48 3.93 -6.54
N ASP A 90 -9.33 3.41 -7.76
CA ASP A 90 -8.10 3.57 -8.52
C ASP A 90 -8.06 4.94 -9.21
N VAL A 91 -6.93 5.63 -9.03
CA VAL A 91 -6.54 6.78 -9.83
C VAL A 91 -5.92 6.24 -11.12
N PRO A 92 -6.48 6.57 -12.30
CA PRO A 92 -5.94 6.05 -13.56
C PRO A 92 -4.51 6.55 -13.80
N PRO A 93 -3.67 5.76 -14.49
CA PRO A 93 -2.27 6.11 -14.75
C PRO A 93 -2.13 7.51 -15.34
N GLN A 94 -1.23 8.31 -14.77
CA GLN A 94 -0.93 9.67 -15.25
C GLN A 94 0.49 9.71 -15.82
N GLU A 95 0.62 10.12 -17.08
CA GLU A 95 1.91 10.42 -17.70
C GLU A 95 2.35 11.82 -17.29
N ILE A 96 3.48 11.90 -16.58
CA ILE A 96 4.04 13.14 -16.03
C ILE A 96 5.54 13.21 -16.24
N LEU A 97 6.06 14.43 -16.31
CA LEU A 97 7.50 14.70 -16.32
C LEU A 97 7.95 14.92 -14.87
N SER A 98 8.89 14.11 -14.40
CA SER A 98 9.49 14.28 -13.07
C SER A 98 10.44 15.48 -13.04
N LYS A 99 10.93 15.83 -11.85
CA LYS A 99 11.95 16.88 -11.66
C LYS A 99 13.23 16.62 -12.46
N ASP A 100 13.56 15.36 -12.73
CA ASP A 100 14.75 14.94 -13.48
C ASP A 100 14.52 14.90 -14.99
N SER A 101 13.40 15.47 -15.48
CA SER A 101 13.01 15.44 -16.89
C SER A 101 12.81 14.03 -17.45
N VAL A 102 12.41 13.08 -16.59
CA VAL A 102 12.06 11.71 -16.99
C VAL A 102 10.54 11.59 -17.11
N THR A 103 10.07 11.01 -18.22
CA THR A 103 8.65 10.66 -18.38
C THR A 103 8.34 9.39 -17.59
N VAL A 104 7.41 9.49 -16.65
CA VAL A 104 6.93 8.35 -15.85
C VAL A 104 5.42 8.29 -15.88
N ALA A 105 4.88 7.07 -15.88
CA ALA A 105 3.46 6.82 -15.74
C ALA A 105 3.19 6.19 -14.36
N VAL A 106 2.47 6.91 -13.50
CA VAL A 106 2.21 6.47 -12.12
C VAL A 106 0.71 6.33 -11.88
N ASP A 107 0.32 5.24 -11.24
CA ASP A 107 -1.04 5.04 -10.71
C ASP A 107 -1.03 4.88 -9.18
N ALA A 108 -2.19 5.11 -8.58
CA ALA A 108 -2.35 5.11 -7.13
C ALA A 108 -3.76 4.68 -6.74
N VAL A 109 -3.91 4.20 -5.52
CA VAL A 109 -5.20 3.84 -4.91
C VAL A 109 -5.44 4.73 -3.71
N VAL A 110 -6.63 5.31 -3.64
CA VAL A 110 -7.04 6.16 -2.52
C VAL A 110 -8.13 5.46 -1.74
N TYR A 111 -7.95 5.35 -0.42
CA TYR A 111 -8.94 4.81 0.49
C TYR A 111 -9.53 5.96 1.29
N PHE A 112 -10.84 6.13 1.16
CA PHE A 112 -11.56 7.22 1.79
C PHE A 112 -12.86 6.70 2.40
N ARG A 113 -13.41 7.44 3.35
CA ARG A 113 -14.76 7.22 3.86
C ARG A 113 -15.48 8.54 4.00
N ILE A 114 -16.80 8.50 4.00
CA ILE A 114 -17.61 9.68 4.23
C ILE A 114 -17.73 9.88 5.74
N SER A 115 -17.18 10.98 6.26
CA SER A 115 -17.24 11.33 7.68
C SER A 115 -18.58 12.00 8.02
N ASN A 116 -19.08 12.85 7.11
CA ASN A 116 -20.35 13.56 7.28
C ASN A 116 -21.20 13.47 6.01
N ALA A 117 -22.23 12.60 6.05
CA ALA A 117 -23.11 12.39 4.91
C ALA A 117 -23.94 13.62 4.53
N THR A 118 -24.29 14.50 5.48
CA THR A 118 -25.01 15.75 5.17
C THR A 118 -24.16 16.65 4.28
N ILE A 119 -22.91 16.89 4.69
CA ILE A 119 -21.97 17.78 3.99
C ILE A 119 -21.66 17.20 2.60
N SER A 120 -21.43 15.88 2.52
CA SER A 120 -21.12 15.18 1.27
C SER A 120 -22.20 15.30 0.21
N VAL A 121 -23.48 15.35 0.59
CA VAL A 121 -24.59 15.49 -0.36
C VAL A 121 -24.92 16.96 -0.67
N VAL A 122 -24.66 17.88 0.25
CA VAL A 122 -25.04 19.30 0.09
C VAL A 122 -23.96 20.12 -0.60
N ASN A 123 -22.68 19.88 -0.29
CA ASN A 123 -21.59 20.74 -0.74
C ASN A 123 -21.02 20.33 -2.11
N VAL A 124 -21.24 19.09 -2.55
CA VAL A 124 -20.73 18.56 -3.82
C VAL A 124 -21.79 17.69 -4.48
N GLU A 125 -21.91 17.75 -5.81
CA GLU A 125 -22.84 16.92 -6.59
C GLU A 125 -22.53 15.41 -6.43
N ASP A 126 -21.27 15.03 -6.65
CA ASP A 126 -20.73 13.70 -6.42
C ASP A 126 -19.35 13.77 -5.77
N ALA A 127 -19.29 13.57 -4.45
CA ALA A 127 -18.05 13.62 -3.68
C ALA A 127 -17.00 12.64 -4.21
N SER A 128 -17.37 11.39 -4.53
CA SER A 128 -16.44 10.37 -5.04
C SER A 128 -15.79 10.76 -6.37
N ARG A 129 -16.55 11.39 -7.28
CA ARG A 129 -16.03 11.83 -8.58
C ARG A 129 -15.09 13.03 -8.42
N SER A 130 -15.48 14.01 -7.62
CA SER A 130 -14.65 15.20 -7.34
C SER A 130 -13.35 14.83 -6.64
N THR A 131 -13.40 13.94 -5.63
CA THR A 131 -12.20 13.41 -4.97
C THR A 131 -11.29 12.67 -5.94
N LYS A 132 -11.84 11.92 -6.92
CA LYS A 132 -11.03 11.25 -7.95
C LYS A 132 -10.29 12.23 -8.86
N LEU A 133 -10.94 13.31 -9.30
CA LEU A 133 -10.31 14.35 -10.12
C LEU A 133 -9.26 15.15 -9.34
N LEU A 134 -9.54 15.43 -8.06
CA LEU A 134 -8.60 16.06 -7.16
C LEU A 134 -7.36 15.18 -6.96
N ALA A 135 -7.56 13.88 -6.70
CA ALA A 135 -6.47 12.91 -6.57
C ALA A 135 -5.55 12.86 -7.79
N GLN A 136 -6.10 12.90 -9.02
CA GLN A 136 -5.30 12.98 -10.24
C GLN A 136 -4.43 14.23 -10.29
N THR A 137 -5.00 15.39 -9.93
CA THR A 137 -4.29 16.67 -9.97
C THR A 137 -3.22 16.75 -8.89
N THR A 138 -3.54 16.31 -7.67
CA THR A 138 -2.58 16.25 -6.55
C THR A 138 -1.44 15.27 -6.84
N LEU A 139 -1.75 14.09 -7.39
CA LEU A 139 -0.73 13.13 -7.82
C LEU A 139 0.24 13.76 -8.83
N ARG A 140 -0.29 14.43 -9.85
CA ARG A 140 0.52 15.13 -10.86
C ARG A 140 1.39 16.22 -10.25
N ASN A 141 0.85 17.04 -9.35
CA ASN A 141 1.56 18.15 -8.74
C ASN A 141 2.70 17.67 -7.83
N ILE A 142 2.43 16.68 -6.97
CA ILE A 142 3.44 16.15 -6.05
C ILE A 142 4.54 15.45 -6.84
N LEU A 143 4.18 14.54 -7.75
CA LEU A 143 5.17 13.81 -8.54
C LEU A 143 6.01 14.73 -9.44
N GLY A 144 5.45 15.82 -9.98
CA GLY A 144 6.21 16.80 -10.76
C GLY A 144 7.34 17.50 -9.98
N THR A 145 7.25 17.54 -8.65
CA THR A 145 8.27 18.14 -7.78
C THR A 145 9.31 17.14 -7.24
N ARG A 146 9.11 15.84 -7.50
CA ARG A 146 9.94 14.73 -7.01
C ARG A 146 10.85 14.16 -8.08
N THR A 147 11.99 13.63 -7.65
CA THR A 147 12.95 12.94 -8.50
C THR A 147 12.50 11.49 -8.76
N LEU A 148 13.00 10.86 -9.83
CA LEU A 148 12.69 9.45 -10.12
C LEU A 148 13.16 8.52 -8.99
N ALA A 149 14.34 8.81 -8.43
CA ALA A 149 14.91 8.02 -7.33
C ALA A 149 14.03 8.07 -6.08
N GLU A 150 13.51 9.26 -5.71
CA GLU A 150 12.56 9.41 -4.60
C GLU A 150 11.25 8.64 -4.86
N MET A 151 10.75 8.63 -6.09
CA MET A 151 9.53 7.86 -6.43
C MET A 151 9.70 6.35 -6.32
N LEU A 152 10.93 5.84 -6.48
CA LEU A 152 11.23 4.42 -6.39
C LEU A 152 11.57 3.99 -4.95
N SER A 153 12.32 4.81 -4.21
CA SER A 153 12.81 4.51 -2.86
C SER A 153 11.86 4.97 -1.75
N ASP A 154 11.34 6.20 -1.85
CA ASP A 154 10.63 6.91 -0.75
C ASP A 154 9.11 7.00 -1.00
N ARG A 155 8.51 5.88 -1.44
CA ARG A 155 7.07 5.81 -1.79
C ARG A 155 6.16 6.15 -0.61
N GLU A 156 6.55 5.77 0.61
CA GLU A 156 5.79 6.06 1.82
C GLU A 156 5.71 7.56 2.11
N ALA A 157 6.82 8.30 1.95
CA ALA A 157 6.86 9.74 2.18
C ALA A 157 5.95 10.49 1.19
N ILE A 158 5.94 10.10 -0.08
CA ILE A 158 5.05 10.66 -1.11
C ILE A 158 3.59 10.35 -0.78
N SER A 159 3.31 9.12 -0.34
CA SER A 159 1.97 8.66 0.03
C SER A 159 1.41 9.44 1.22
N LEU A 160 2.21 9.67 2.26
CA LEU A 160 1.85 10.48 3.43
C LEU A 160 1.60 11.95 3.06
N GLN A 161 2.47 12.53 2.21
CA GLN A 161 2.29 13.90 1.74
C GLN A 161 1.00 14.04 0.93
N MET A 162 0.73 13.10 0.01
CA MET A 162 -0.48 13.08 -0.79
C MET A 162 -1.74 12.88 0.06
N GLN A 163 -1.68 12.01 1.07
CA GLN A 163 -2.76 11.84 2.03
C GLN A 163 -3.08 13.16 2.74
N ALA A 164 -2.08 13.86 3.29
CA ALA A 164 -2.30 15.11 4.01
C ALA A 164 -2.93 16.19 3.12
N THR A 165 -2.41 16.37 1.90
CA THR A 165 -2.96 17.34 0.94
C THR A 165 -4.37 17.00 0.48
N LEU A 166 -4.67 15.71 0.25
CA LEU A 166 -6.02 15.31 -0.15
C LEU A 166 -7.01 15.43 1.00
N ASP A 167 -6.64 15.01 2.20
CA ASP A 167 -7.49 15.07 3.39
C ASP A 167 -7.95 16.52 3.66
N GLU A 168 -7.01 17.46 3.73
CA GLU A 168 -7.29 18.89 3.93
C GLU A 168 -8.23 19.47 2.86
N ALA A 169 -8.01 19.11 1.60
CA ALA A 169 -8.84 19.60 0.50
C ALA A 169 -10.22 18.93 0.42
N THR A 170 -10.39 17.73 0.98
CA THR A 170 -11.66 16.97 0.96
C THR A 170 -12.51 17.14 2.22
N ASP A 171 -11.97 17.71 3.29
CA ASP A 171 -12.70 18.02 4.53
C ASP A 171 -13.98 18.84 4.30
N PRO A 172 -14.00 19.90 3.45
CA PRO A 172 -15.22 20.66 3.15
C PRO A 172 -16.31 19.84 2.44
N TRP A 173 -15.96 18.69 1.86
CA TRP A 173 -16.86 17.76 1.20
C TRP A 173 -17.34 16.65 2.14
N GLY A 174 -16.92 16.65 3.41
CA GLY A 174 -17.29 15.62 4.38
C GLY A 174 -16.70 14.24 4.05
N VAL A 175 -15.58 14.23 3.32
CA VAL A 175 -14.81 13.03 2.96
C VAL A 175 -13.53 13.03 3.79
N LYS A 176 -13.22 11.89 4.42
CA LYS A 176 -11.98 11.65 5.15
C LYS A 176 -11.11 10.68 4.37
N VAL A 177 -9.87 11.06 4.09
CA VAL A 177 -8.90 10.19 3.41
C VAL A 177 -8.11 9.43 4.47
N GLU A 178 -8.26 8.10 4.49
CA GLU A 178 -7.63 7.24 5.50
C GLU A 178 -6.20 6.87 5.11
N ARG A 179 -5.97 6.59 3.83
CA ARG A 179 -4.63 6.30 3.28
C ARG A 179 -4.60 6.49 1.77
N VAL A 180 -3.42 6.73 1.25
CA VAL A 180 -3.11 6.71 -0.18
C VAL A 180 -1.96 5.74 -0.40
N GLU A 181 -2.05 4.89 -1.42
CA GLU A 181 -1.02 3.92 -1.76
C GLU A 181 -0.64 4.08 -3.22
N ILE A 182 0.65 4.28 -3.50
CA ILE A 182 1.18 4.27 -4.88
C ILE A 182 1.22 2.82 -5.34
N LYS A 183 0.64 2.53 -6.51
CA LYS A 183 0.52 1.17 -7.03
C LYS A 183 1.74 0.81 -7.87
N ASP A 184 1.86 1.35 -9.08
CA ASP A 184 2.98 1.12 -9.99
C ASP A 184 3.59 2.43 -10.51
N VAL A 185 4.91 2.41 -10.74
CA VAL A 185 5.66 3.45 -11.45
C VAL A 185 6.23 2.84 -12.72
N ARG A 186 5.67 3.17 -13.87
CA ARG A 186 6.06 2.65 -15.18
C ARG A 186 6.97 3.64 -15.89
N LEU A 187 8.08 3.11 -16.38
CA LEU A 187 9.09 3.83 -17.16
C LEU A 187 8.96 3.43 -18.64
N PRO A 188 9.33 4.31 -19.60
CA PRO A 188 9.44 3.92 -20.99
C PRO A 188 10.49 2.80 -21.14
N MET A 189 10.16 1.78 -21.94
CA MET A 189 10.95 0.55 -22.04
C MET A 189 12.42 0.80 -22.43
N GLN A 190 12.68 1.83 -23.24
CA GLN A 190 14.03 2.22 -23.65
C GLN A 190 14.88 2.68 -22.45
N LEU A 191 14.32 3.54 -21.59
CA LEU A 191 15.00 4.04 -20.40
C LEU A 191 15.17 2.93 -19.35
N GLN A 192 14.14 2.10 -19.16
CA GLN A 192 14.21 1.00 -18.20
C GLN A 192 15.35 0.02 -18.52
N ARG A 193 15.57 -0.28 -19.80
CA ARG A 193 16.70 -1.12 -20.24
C ARG A 193 18.06 -0.46 -20.01
N ALA A 194 18.18 0.82 -20.34
CA ALA A 194 19.41 1.58 -20.12
C ALA A 194 19.77 1.67 -18.64
N MET A 195 18.80 2.00 -17.78
CA MET A 195 18.98 2.05 -16.33
C MET A 195 19.31 0.67 -15.73
N ALA A 196 18.67 -0.40 -16.23
CA ALA A 196 18.98 -1.76 -15.77
C ALA A 196 20.43 -2.14 -16.12
N ALA A 197 20.90 -1.85 -17.33
CA ALA A 197 22.27 -2.10 -17.76
C ALA A 197 23.29 -1.26 -16.97
N GLU A 198 22.99 0.02 -16.71
CA GLU A 198 23.84 0.89 -15.88
C GLU A 198 23.91 0.40 -14.43
N ALA A 199 22.77 0.01 -13.85
CA ALA A 199 22.70 -0.51 -12.49
C ALA A 199 23.44 -1.85 -12.34
N GLU A 200 23.38 -2.72 -13.34
CA GLU A 200 24.14 -3.98 -13.39
C GLU A 200 25.65 -3.70 -13.46
N ALA A 201 26.09 -2.85 -14.37
CA ALA A 201 27.51 -2.46 -14.47
C ALA A 201 28.04 -1.80 -13.17
N ALA A 202 27.24 -0.93 -12.54
CA ALA A 202 27.60 -0.31 -11.27
C ALA A 202 27.65 -1.30 -10.11
N ARG A 203 26.73 -2.29 -10.07
CA ARG A 203 26.76 -3.38 -9.08
C ARG A 203 27.98 -4.27 -9.25
N ASP A 204 28.32 -4.63 -10.49
CA ASP A 204 29.51 -5.43 -10.79
C ASP A 204 30.80 -4.71 -10.42
N ALA A 205 30.89 -3.42 -10.75
CA ALA A 205 32.04 -2.59 -10.36
C ALA A 205 32.18 -2.53 -8.84
N ARG A 206 31.08 -2.27 -8.10
CA ARG A 206 31.09 -2.26 -6.63
C ARG A 206 31.46 -3.61 -6.04
N ALA A 207 30.94 -4.70 -6.59
CA ALA A 207 31.26 -6.05 -6.14
C ALA A 207 32.75 -6.36 -6.28
N ARG A 208 33.39 -5.94 -7.38
CA ARG A 208 34.84 -6.11 -7.58
C ARG A 208 35.68 -5.29 -6.59
N VAL A 209 35.27 -4.06 -6.29
CA VAL A 209 35.96 -3.22 -5.30
C VAL A 209 35.88 -3.87 -3.91
N ILE A 210 34.67 -4.31 -3.51
CA ILE A 210 34.47 -4.99 -2.22
C ILE A 210 35.27 -6.30 -2.14
N ALA A 211 35.35 -7.06 -3.24
CA ALA A 211 36.16 -8.29 -3.28
C ALA A 211 37.66 -7.98 -3.13
N ALA A 212 38.18 -6.99 -3.85
CA ALA A 212 39.59 -6.59 -3.75
C ALA A 212 39.95 -6.04 -2.36
N GLU A 213 39.06 -5.22 -1.78
CA GLU A 213 39.22 -4.72 -0.41
C GLU A 213 39.14 -5.86 0.63
N GLY A 214 38.23 -6.81 0.41
CA GLY A 214 38.14 -8.03 1.20
C GLY A 214 39.41 -8.89 1.14
N GLU A 215 39.99 -9.06 -0.05
CA GLU A 215 41.26 -9.78 -0.25
C GLU A 215 42.45 -9.07 0.42
N GLN A 216 42.50 -7.75 0.33
CA GLN A 216 43.54 -6.95 0.99
C GLN A 216 43.45 -7.07 2.51
N ASN A 217 42.24 -6.91 3.06
CA ASN A 217 41.99 -7.02 4.50
C ASN A 217 42.30 -8.44 5.01
N ALA A 218 41.90 -9.48 4.26
CA ALA A 218 42.23 -10.86 4.57
C ALA A 218 43.74 -11.12 4.53
N SER A 219 44.45 -10.58 3.54
CA SER A 219 45.91 -10.71 3.41
C SER A 219 46.64 -10.03 4.58
N HIS A 220 46.18 -8.86 5.01
CA HIS A 220 46.74 -8.15 6.16
C HIS A 220 46.55 -8.97 7.45
N ALA A 221 45.34 -9.47 7.70
CA ALA A 221 45.04 -10.32 8.86
C ALA A 221 45.86 -11.62 8.87
N LEU A 222 46.04 -12.25 7.70
CA LEU A 222 46.88 -13.44 7.55
C LEU A 222 48.37 -13.16 7.79
N SER A 223 48.87 -12.00 7.34
CA SER A 223 50.25 -11.57 7.57
C SER A 223 50.52 -11.32 9.05
N GLU A 224 49.59 -10.66 9.75
CA GLU A 224 49.68 -10.44 11.19
C GLU A 224 49.65 -11.77 11.97
N ALA A 225 48.73 -12.66 11.61
CA ALA A 225 48.68 -14.01 12.19
C ALA A 225 49.97 -14.80 11.92
N ALA A 226 50.58 -14.67 10.74
CA ALA A 226 51.84 -15.32 10.41
C ALA A 226 53.01 -14.79 11.26
N ALA A 227 53.06 -13.49 11.53
CA ALA A 227 54.07 -12.88 12.40
C ALA A 227 53.98 -13.43 13.83
N VAL A 228 52.76 -13.52 14.39
CA VAL A 228 52.52 -14.10 15.73
C VAL A 228 52.90 -15.57 15.79
N ILE A 229 52.61 -16.33 14.72
CA ILE A 229 52.98 -17.74 14.62
C ILE A 229 54.50 -17.92 14.52
N ALA A 230 55.21 -17.02 13.83
CA ALA A 230 56.67 -17.07 13.71
C ALA A 230 57.37 -16.85 15.05
N GLU A 231 56.76 -16.07 15.96
CA GLU A 231 57.28 -15.84 17.31
C GLU A 231 57.21 -17.11 18.19
N SER A 232 56.31 -18.04 17.88
CA SER A 232 56.10 -19.26 18.66
C SER A 232 56.13 -20.53 17.79
N PRO A 233 57.25 -21.29 17.74
CA PRO A 233 57.37 -22.46 16.86
C PRO A 233 56.35 -23.57 17.16
N SER A 234 55.83 -23.64 18.39
CA SER A 234 54.77 -24.57 18.79
C SER A 234 53.42 -24.29 18.08
N ALA A 235 53.15 -23.04 17.67
CA ALA A 235 51.91 -22.67 16.99
C ALA A 235 51.81 -23.26 15.59
N ILE A 236 52.95 -23.38 14.87
CA ILE A 236 53.02 -24.04 13.55
C ILE A 236 52.64 -25.52 13.68
N GLN A 237 53.14 -26.22 14.71
CA GLN A 237 52.81 -27.63 14.93
C GLN A 237 51.32 -27.83 15.24
N LEU A 238 50.71 -26.97 16.06
CA LEU A 238 49.27 -27.01 16.32
C LEU A 238 48.46 -26.77 15.05
N ARG A 239 48.84 -25.79 14.22
CA ARG A 239 48.16 -25.54 12.95
C ARG A 239 48.31 -26.72 11.99
N TYR A 240 49.48 -27.35 11.93
CA TYR A 240 49.68 -28.58 11.16
C TYR A 240 48.73 -29.71 11.59
N LEU A 241 48.58 -29.95 12.89
CA LEU A 241 47.64 -30.94 13.42
C LEU A 241 46.17 -30.58 13.12
N GLN A 242 45.81 -29.30 13.19
CA GLN A 242 44.46 -28.83 12.82
C GLN A 242 44.17 -29.06 11.34
N THR A 243 45.11 -28.74 10.44
CA THR A 243 44.96 -29.00 9.00
C THR A 243 44.85 -30.49 8.71
N LEU A 244 45.61 -31.34 9.40
CA LEU A 244 45.46 -32.79 9.27
C LEU A 244 44.06 -33.27 9.71
N ASN A 245 43.51 -32.68 10.78
CA ASN A 245 42.17 -33.01 11.24
C ASN A 245 41.08 -32.56 10.25
N SER A 246 41.21 -31.36 9.66
CA SER A 246 40.26 -30.89 8.63
C SER A 246 40.32 -31.72 7.35
N ILE A 247 41.51 -32.13 6.91
CA ILE A 247 41.70 -33.02 5.75
C ILE A 247 41.09 -34.41 6.04
N SER A 248 41.27 -34.93 7.26
CA SER A 248 40.66 -36.19 7.69
C SER A 248 39.12 -36.13 7.70
N ALA A 249 38.55 -34.96 8.03
CA ALA A 249 37.12 -34.74 8.04
C ALA A 249 36.48 -34.70 6.64
N GLU A 250 37.19 -34.22 5.61
CA GLU A 250 36.68 -34.06 4.23
C GLU A 250 36.63 -35.36 3.39
N LYS A 251 37.02 -36.53 3.92
CA LYS A 251 36.93 -37.83 3.23
C LYS A 251 37.56 -37.90 1.83
N ASN A 252 38.61 -37.12 1.53
CA ASN A 252 39.36 -37.26 0.27
C ASN A 252 40.51 -38.29 0.41
N SER A 253 40.48 -39.33 -0.43
CA SER A 253 41.30 -40.56 -0.34
C SER A 253 42.77 -40.43 -0.79
N THR A 254 43.31 -39.22 -0.94
CA THR A 254 44.69 -39.02 -1.41
C THR A 254 45.46 -38.18 -0.41
N ILE A 255 46.11 -38.88 0.54
CA ILE A 255 46.94 -38.28 1.58
C ILE A 255 48.31 -37.96 0.98
N ILE A 256 48.50 -36.73 0.52
CA ILE A 256 49.82 -36.23 0.12
C ILE A 256 50.53 -35.78 1.40
N PHE A 257 51.50 -36.56 1.86
CA PHE A 257 52.37 -36.16 2.98
C PHE A 257 53.45 -35.19 2.47
N PRO A 258 53.45 -33.90 2.85
CA PRO A 258 54.58 -33.03 2.58
C PRO A 258 55.75 -33.48 3.47
N PHE A 259 56.77 -34.09 2.85
CA PHE A 259 57.99 -34.49 3.57
C PHE A 259 58.83 -33.24 3.90
N PRO A 260 59.24 -33.05 5.17
CA PRO A 260 60.01 -31.88 5.60
C PRO A 260 61.40 -31.85 4.95
N MET A 261 61.73 -30.71 4.35
CA MET A 261 62.99 -30.50 3.62
C MET A 261 64.24 -30.56 4.52
N GLU A 262 64.10 -30.42 5.85
CA GLU A 262 65.22 -30.64 6.79
C GLU A 262 65.78 -32.07 6.71
N LEU A 263 64.94 -33.08 6.47
CA LEU A 263 65.36 -34.47 6.42
C LEU A 263 66.19 -34.76 5.16
N ILE A 264 65.82 -34.13 4.03
CA ILE A 264 66.58 -34.18 2.77
C ILE A 264 67.92 -33.45 2.92
N ARG A 265 67.95 -32.31 3.63
CA ARG A 265 69.19 -31.56 3.86
C ARG A 265 70.17 -32.32 4.77
N SER A 266 69.66 -33.01 5.79
CA SER A 266 70.43 -33.91 6.65
C SER A 266 71.02 -35.09 5.87
N LEU A 267 70.21 -35.77 5.04
CA LEU A 267 70.68 -36.84 4.14
C LEU A 267 71.76 -36.36 3.16
N ARG A 268 71.59 -35.17 2.58
CA ARG A 268 72.61 -34.59 1.67
C ARG A 268 73.91 -34.27 2.41
N CYS A 269 73.83 -33.77 3.65
CA CYS A 269 75.00 -33.54 4.49
C CYS A 269 75.73 -34.86 4.84
N PHE A 270 74.97 -35.91 5.17
CA PHE A 270 75.51 -37.23 5.46
C PHE A 270 76.21 -37.86 4.25
N ILE A 271 75.64 -37.72 3.05
CA ILE A 271 76.25 -38.20 1.80
C ILE A 271 77.56 -37.47 1.49
N THR A 272 77.62 -36.14 1.68
CA THR A 272 78.86 -35.38 1.50
C THR A 272 79.94 -35.81 2.51
N PHE A 273 79.54 -36.11 3.76
CA PHE A 273 80.44 -36.61 4.79
C PHE A 273 80.97 -38.02 4.47
N LEU A 274 80.13 -38.90 3.92
CA LEU A 274 80.52 -40.24 3.47
C LEU A 274 81.48 -40.18 2.27
N CYS A 275 81.25 -39.25 1.33
CA CYS A 275 82.12 -39.03 0.18
C CYS A 275 83.51 -38.49 0.57
N TYR A 276 83.60 -37.72 1.67
CA TYR A 276 84.87 -37.25 2.21
C TYR A 276 85.64 -38.36 2.95
N TYR A 277 84.93 -39.30 3.60
CA TYR A 277 85.56 -40.40 4.34
C TYR A 277 86.11 -41.52 3.43
N VAL A 278 85.50 -41.77 2.27
CA VAL A 278 85.96 -42.77 1.29
C VAL A 278 87.20 -42.31 0.48
N ASN A 279 87.50 -41.01 0.43
CA ASN A 279 88.69 -40.49 -0.25
C ASN A 279 89.95 -40.42 0.63
N VAL A 280 89.86 -40.78 1.92
CA VAL A 280 90.95 -40.67 2.92
C VAL A 280 91.43 -42.03 3.45
N VAL A 281 90.85 -43.16 2.99
CA VAL A 281 91.31 -44.53 3.26
C VAL A 281 91.76 -45.18 1.96
#